data_AF-A0A9P9QBE3-F1
#
_entry.id   AF-A0A9P9QBE3-F1
#
_cell.length_a   1.000
_cell.length_b   1.000
_cell.length_c   1.000
_cell.angle_alpha   90.00
_cell.angle_beta   90.00
_cell.angle_gamma   90.00
#
_symmetry.space_group_name_H-M   'P 1'
#
loop_
_entity.id
_entity.type
_entity.pdbx_description
1 polymer ?
#
loop_
_entity_poly.entity_id
_entity_poly.type
_entity_poly.pdbx_seq_one_letter_code
_entity_poly.pdbx_strand_id
1 'polypeptide(L)'
;MAPKKRDFLKPKPKGKAKAQEPQSENDFLEAADEFEQAAGKWRAGDAAKATRFFNRAIDTYNEGLKRYPRSFDLAYNKANLEYSITEDERIVSQLGNKTALLNETLNSHRFAISLNPTNADILFNAAQVLTSLAEAQLEAGTQEAGRIEAKPLLEEAADIFTKCLESQQQEYAQMQAEIAKAQASGEYREAWEGERQQPAEGQSEDVDTDSISSEAPGDWATVEEPLTPESILETCTAQLSALTTLLGLYDPTVDLSSIEKRAQDGLETAETRLPALIELIEKSPVAQRIPEQEAGPTLSIGSASATEEATTTTKDDAILAAANFQASIAEMTYRSGRSTSTEYAQNVESIFSNLTKAAGGMASPELAVINAQSNYADALMDLASALADGSQYTASMPTFSTDLELQWTALTQAQTLLTQLSSAPYTSLLSSSRLADIFLARGDTDLFRFRISLFEIAKPAWAKSRPTLVSNAGVFYRGARTYAEKSGAAEVRKTGNAKAIVAEILKEVASGSGATKESWKGTSADVARVLEQMVEEGIVGRENVEGVLALAQ
;
A
#
# COMPACT_ATOMS: atom_id res chain seq x y z
N MET A 1 -30.02 -34.26 68.05
CA MET A 1 -29.45 -33.04 68.64
C MET A 1 -28.17 -32.70 67.90
N ALA A 2 -28.04 -31.43 67.50
CA ALA A 2 -26.87 -30.69 66.95
C ALA A 2 -26.27 -31.09 65.58
N PRO A 3 -25.76 -30.13 64.77
CA PRO A 3 -26.23 -28.74 64.57
C PRO A 3 -26.27 -28.28 63.08
N LYS A 4 -26.94 -27.13 62.87
CA LYS A 4 -27.09 -26.38 61.61
C LYS A 4 -25.75 -25.87 61.06
N LYS A 5 -25.51 -26.01 59.75
CA LYS A 5 -24.47 -25.25 59.03
C LYS A 5 -25.06 -23.95 58.46
N ARG A 6 -24.32 -22.88 58.72
CA ARG A 6 -24.63 -21.47 58.44
C ARG A 6 -24.65 -21.18 56.94
N ASP A 7 -25.59 -20.32 56.56
CA ASP A 7 -25.61 -19.56 55.33
C ASP A 7 -24.27 -18.87 55.07
N PHE A 8 -23.64 -19.19 53.94
CA PHE A 8 -22.66 -18.31 53.31
C PHE A 8 -23.40 -17.56 52.20
N LEU A 9 -23.67 -16.29 52.51
CA LEU A 9 -24.13 -15.26 51.60
C LEU A 9 -23.32 -15.29 50.30
N LYS A 10 -23.96 -15.68 49.19
CA LYS A 10 -23.45 -15.34 47.86
C LYS A 10 -23.49 -13.82 47.73
N PRO A 11 -22.38 -13.13 47.43
CA PRO A 11 -22.48 -11.72 47.06
C PRO A 11 -23.30 -11.65 45.76
N LYS A 12 -24.39 -10.87 45.79
CA LYS A 12 -25.10 -10.49 44.56
C LYS A 12 -24.08 -9.86 43.61
N PRO A 13 -24.06 -10.20 42.31
CA PRO A 13 -23.24 -9.47 41.37
C PRO A 13 -23.68 -8.00 41.46
N LYS A 14 -22.73 -7.11 41.77
CA LYS A 14 -22.96 -5.66 41.67
C LYS A 14 -23.49 -5.43 40.26
N GLY A 15 -24.74 -4.97 40.15
CA GLY A 15 -25.30 -4.57 38.88
C GLY A 15 -24.35 -3.54 38.27
N LYS A 16 -24.00 -3.72 36.98
CA LYS A 16 -23.29 -2.69 36.23
C LYS A 16 -23.98 -1.36 36.49
N ALA A 17 -23.26 -0.39 37.06
CA ALA A 17 -23.76 0.97 37.15
C ALA A 17 -24.24 1.37 35.74
N LYS A 18 -25.39 2.04 35.65
CA LYS A 18 -25.80 2.68 34.39
C LYS A 18 -24.60 3.53 33.95
N ALA A 19 -24.10 3.30 32.74
CA ALA A 19 -23.11 4.17 32.14
C ALA A 19 -23.60 5.61 32.28
N GLN A 20 -22.80 6.43 32.96
CA GLN A 20 -23.08 7.85 33.12
C GLN A 20 -23.11 8.46 31.72
N GLU A 21 -24.15 9.24 31.40
CA GLU A 21 -24.21 9.91 30.10
C GLU A 21 -23.00 10.86 29.98
N PRO A 22 -22.23 10.81 28.88
CA PRO A 22 -21.05 11.66 28.72
C PRO A 22 -21.39 13.14 28.87
N GLN A 23 -20.66 13.85 29.74
CA GLN A 23 -20.93 15.26 30.04
C GLN A 23 -19.80 16.20 29.64
N SER A 24 -18.57 15.71 29.56
CA SER A 24 -17.38 16.43 29.12
C SER A 24 -16.89 15.91 27.76
N GLU A 25 -16.02 16.68 27.09
CA GLU A 25 -15.32 16.23 25.87
C GLU A 25 -14.55 14.93 26.11
N ASN A 26 -13.83 14.84 27.23
CA ASN A 26 -13.09 13.65 27.64
C ASN A 26 -14.02 12.45 27.90
N ASP A 27 -15.21 12.66 28.47
CA ASP A 27 -16.18 11.58 28.68
C ASP A 27 -16.67 11.00 27.35
N PHE A 28 -16.78 11.82 26.30
CA PHE A 28 -17.13 11.34 24.95
C PHE A 28 -15.99 10.56 24.32
N LEU A 29 -14.74 11.02 24.48
CA LEU A 29 -13.54 10.31 24.03
C LEU A 29 -13.42 8.94 24.71
N GLU A 30 -13.49 8.88 26.04
CA GLU A 30 -13.42 7.63 26.80
C GLU A 30 -14.55 6.66 26.42
N ALA A 31 -15.78 7.16 26.30
CA ALA A 31 -16.92 6.32 25.92
C ALA A 31 -16.79 5.76 24.49
N ALA A 32 -16.23 6.55 23.56
CA ALA A 32 -15.97 6.08 22.20
C ALA A 32 -14.86 5.02 22.17
N ASP A 33 -13.75 5.26 22.88
CA ASP A 33 -12.64 4.30 23.01
C ASP A 33 -13.11 2.96 23.61
N GLU A 34 -13.98 2.97 24.63
CA GLU A 34 -14.57 1.73 25.16
C GLU A 34 -15.31 0.92 24.09
N PHE A 35 -16.01 1.59 23.16
CA PHE A 35 -16.70 0.94 22.04
C PHE A 35 -15.71 0.44 20.98
N GLU A 36 -14.63 1.17 20.69
CA GLU A 36 -13.57 0.73 19.78
C GLU A 36 -12.86 -0.51 20.30
N GLN A 37 -12.42 -0.51 21.56
CA GLN A 37 -11.82 -1.67 22.21
C GLN A 37 -12.78 -2.86 22.24
N ALA A 38 -14.08 -2.62 22.45
CA ALA A 38 -15.08 -3.66 22.36
C ALA A 38 -15.21 -4.21 20.94
N ALA A 39 -15.17 -3.36 19.91
CA ALA A 39 -15.20 -3.77 18.51
C ALA A 39 -13.98 -4.64 18.14
N GLY A 40 -12.78 -4.24 18.57
CA GLY A 40 -11.53 -4.97 18.35
C GLY A 40 -11.59 -6.43 18.83
N LYS A 41 -12.27 -6.68 19.95
CA LYS A 41 -12.46 -8.05 20.49
C LYS A 41 -13.29 -8.96 19.59
N TRP A 42 -14.16 -8.41 18.75
CA TRP A 42 -15.02 -9.17 17.82
C TRP A 42 -14.50 -9.18 16.39
N ARG A 43 -13.52 -8.31 16.05
CA ARG A 43 -12.98 -8.10 14.71
C ARG A 43 -12.54 -9.40 14.01
N ALA A 44 -11.91 -10.31 14.75
CA ALA A 44 -11.41 -11.58 14.19
C ALA A 44 -12.48 -12.69 14.03
N GLY A 45 -13.65 -12.57 14.68
CA GLY A 45 -14.63 -13.67 14.77
C GLY A 45 -16.04 -13.33 14.32
N ASP A 46 -16.59 -12.19 14.73
CA ASP A 46 -17.96 -11.77 14.43
C ASP A 46 -17.94 -10.35 13.88
N ALA A 47 -17.72 -10.26 12.57
CA ALA A 47 -17.64 -8.99 11.85
C ALA A 47 -18.89 -8.13 12.06
N ALA A 48 -20.09 -8.73 11.98
CA ALA A 48 -21.35 -8.00 12.16
C ALA A 48 -21.47 -7.39 13.56
N LYS A 49 -20.98 -8.08 14.59
CA LYS A 49 -20.95 -7.55 15.95
C LYS A 49 -19.89 -6.47 16.13
N ALA A 50 -18.71 -6.64 15.54
CA ALA A 50 -17.67 -5.60 15.53
C ALA A 50 -18.20 -4.31 14.86
N THR A 51 -18.85 -4.42 13.70
CA THR A 51 -19.50 -3.31 12.99
C THR A 51 -20.49 -2.54 13.87
N ARG A 52 -21.29 -3.22 14.70
CA ARG A 52 -22.23 -2.55 15.61
C ARG A 52 -21.53 -1.73 16.70
N PHE A 53 -20.38 -2.19 17.19
CA PHE A 53 -19.59 -1.45 18.16
C PHE A 53 -18.89 -0.26 17.50
N PHE A 54 -18.34 -0.44 16.30
CA PHE A 54 -17.79 0.66 15.51
C PHE A 54 -18.80 1.77 15.22
N ASN A 55 -20.00 1.42 14.74
CA ASN A 55 -21.06 2.41 14.53
C ASN A 55 -21.43 3.15 15.81
N ARG A 56 -21.40 2.46 16.97
CA ARG A 56 -21.69 3.09 18.26
C ARG A 56 -20.58 4.03 18.72
N ALA A 57 -19.31 3.73 18.42
CA ALA A 57 -18.20 4.65 18.65
C ALA A 57 -18.37 5.92 17.78
N ILE A 58 -18.64 5.75 16.48
CA ILE A 58 -18.92 6.86 15.55
C ILE A 58 -20.11 7.71 16.01
N ASP A 59 -21.20 7.09 16.44
CA ASP A 59 -22.36 7.80 17.02
C ASP A 59 -21.96 8.61 18.26
N THR A 60 -21.09 8.06 19.10
CA THR A 60 -20.60 8.73 20.31
C THR A 60 -19.75 9.95 19.95
N TYR A 61 -18.85 9.84 18.97
CA TYR A 61 -18.11 10.99 18.44
C TYR A 61 -19.03 12.04 17.82
N ASN A 62 -20.03 11.63 17.05
CA ASN A 62 -21.00 12.53 16.43
C ASN A 62 -21.79 13.33 17.48
N GLU A 63 -22.25 12.70 18.56
CA GLU A 63 -22.91 13.39 19.67
C GLU A 63 -21.94 14.33 20.41
N GLY A 64 -20.69 13.90 20.60
CA GLY A 64 -19.62 14.75 21.14
C GLY A 64 -19.42 16.01 20.30
N LEU A 65 -19.28 15.88 18.98
CA LEU A 65 -19.06 16.99 18.05
C LEU A 65 -20.27 17.93 17.93
N LYS A 66 -21.50 17.44 18.13
CA LYS A 66 -22.68 18.33 18.25
C LYS A 66 -22.56 19.28 19.45
N ARG A 67 -21.96 18.82 20.55
CA ARG A 67 -21.81 19.59 21.79
C ARG A 67 -20.50 20.40 21.81
N TYR A 68 -19.44 19.86 21.21
CA TYR A 68 -18.09 20.43 21.14
C TYR A 68 -17.63 20.54 19.68
N PRO A 69 -18.24 21.42 18.86
CA PRO A 69 -18.00 21.47 17.41
C PRO A 69 -16.61 21.98 17.01
N ARG A 70 -15.77 22.37 17.98
CA ARG A 70 -14.38 22.81 17.75
C ARG A 70 -13.36 21.86 18.39
N SER A 71 -13.82 20.73 18.93
CA SER A 71 -12.93 19.70 19.46
C SER A 71 -12.17 19.06 18.31
N PHE A 72 -10.86 19.32 18.28
CA PHE A 72 -9.98 18.63 17.34
C PHE A 72 -9.89 17.15 17.68
N ASP A 73 -9.77 16.79 18.96
CA ASP A 73 -9.59 15.40 19.40
C ASP A 73 -10.78 14.51 19.03
N LEU A 74 -12.02 14.99 19.22
CA LEU A 74 -13.21 14.24 18.78
C LEU A 74 -13.27 14.11 17.26
N ALA A 75 -12.86 15.14 16.52
CA ALA A 75 -12.87 15.11 15.06
C ALA A 75 -11.79 14.18 14.50
N TYR A 76 -10.59 14.24 15.06
CA TYR A 76 -9.42 13.44 14.71
C TYR A 76 -9.66 11.95 14.95
N ASN A 77 -10.09 11.58 16.17
CA ASN A 77 -10.31 10.18 16.51
C ASN A 77 -11.47 9.57 15.71
N LYS A 78 -12.55 10.32 15.46
CA LYS A 78 -13.63 9.90 14.54
C LYS A 78 -13.10 9.61 13.15
N ALA A 79 -12.32 10.52 12.59
CA ALA A 79 -11.77 10.41 11.24
C ALA A 79 -10.85 9.18 11.11
N ASN A 80 -9.94 8.99 12.07
CA ASN A 80 -9.05 7.83 12.11
C ASN A 80 -9.79 6.51 12.28
N LEU A 81 -10.83 6.47 13.12
CA LEU A 81 -11.65 5.27 13.28
C LEU A 81 -12.36 4.91 11.97
N GLU A 82 -12.96 5.89 11.30
CA GLU A 82 -13.61 5.68 10.01
C GLU A 82 -12.64 5.13 8.96
N TYR A 83 -11.39 5.61 8.94
CA TYR A 83 -10.36 5.08 8.04
C TYR A 83 -9.92 3.65 8.44
N SER A 84 -9.69 3.38 9.72
CA SER A 84 -9.36 2.03 10.21
C SER A 84 -10.44 1.00 9.84
N ILE A 85 -11.70 1.43 9.79
CA ILE A 85 -12.82 0.60 9.37
C ILE A 85 -12.78 0.30 7.87
N THR A 86 -12.37 1.27 7.03
CA THR A 86 -12.26 1.08 5.57
C THR A 86 -11.14 0.14 5.14
N GLU A 87 -10.14 -0.06 6.01
CA GLU A 87 -9.02 -0.97 5.76
C GLU A 87 -9.34 -2.45 6.11
N ASP A 88 -10.37 -2.74 6.91
CA ASP A 88 -10.79 -4.11 7.20
C ASP A 88 -11.88 -4.59 6.22
N GLU A 89 -11.48 -5.31 5.17
CA GLU A 89 -12.39 -5.83 4.14
C GLU A 89 -13.59 -6.61 4.72
N ARG A 90 -13.39 -7.32 5.85
CA ARG A 90 -14.47 -8.09 6.49
C ARG A 90 -15.53 -7.16 7.06
N ILE A 91 -15.12 -6.01 7.60
CA ILE A 91 -16.03 -5.00 8.14
C ILE A 91 -16.67 -4.19 7.00
N VAL A 92 -15.88 -3.78 6.00
CA VAL A 92 -16.38 -3.07 4.80
C VAL A 92 -17.51 -3.86 4.13
N SER A 93 -17.36 -5.18 3.99
CA SER A 93 -18.40 -6.05 3.42
C SER A 93 -19.76 -5.99 4.14
N GLN A 94 -19.78 -5.57 5.42
CA GLN A 94 -21.00 -5.40 6.21
C GLN A 94 -21.58 -3.98 6.12
N LEU A 95 -20.73 -2.98 5.82
CA LEU A 95 -21.11 -1.56 5.80
C LEU A 95 -21.52 -1.06 4.41
N GLY A 96 -21.09 -1.74 3.35
CA GLY A 96 -21.54 -1.48 1.98
C GLY A 96 -20.40 -1.12 1.04
N ASN A 97 -20.58 -0.03 0.28
CA ASN A 97 -19.66 0.37 -0.77
C ASN A 97 -18.42 1.09 -0.19
N LYS A 98 -17.22 0.56 -0.45
CA LYS A 98 -15.92 1.10 0.02
C LYS A 98 -15.72 2.57 -0.38
N THR A 99 -16.01 2.93 -1.64
CA THR A 99 -15.90 4.30 -2.16
C THR A 99 -16.81 5.27 -1.41
N ALA A 100 -18.03 4.86 -1.05
CA ALA A 100 -18.94 5.71 -0.29
C ALA A 100 -18.43 5.95 1.14
N LEU A 101 -17.90 4.92 1.79
CA LEU A 101 -17.30 5.02 3.12
C LEU A 101 -16.06 5.91 3.11
N LEU A 102 -15.14 5.72 2.15
CA LEU A 102 -13.95 6.56 2.02
C LEU A 102 -14.28 8.03 1.75
N ASN A 103 -15.35 8.33 1.01
CA ASN A 103 -15.84 9.71 0.84
C ASN A 103 -16.32 10.32 2.17
N GLU A 104 -17.02 9.55 3.01
CA GLU A 104 -17.43 10.01 4.35
C GLU A 104 -16.21 10.24 5.25
N THR A 105 -15.28 9.28 5.27
CA THR A 105 -13.99 9.37 5.98
C THR A 105 -13.21 10.62 5.56
N LEU A 106 -13.15 10.92 4.27
CA LEU A 106 -12.47 12.12 3.75
C LEU A 106 -13.13 13.42 4.25
N ASN A 107 -14.46 13.47 4.34
CA ASN A 107 -15.15 14.63 4.88
C ASN A 107 -14.83 14.85 6.36
N SER A 108 -14.73 13.77 7.15
CA SER A 108 -14.29 13.84 8.54
C SER A 108 -12.85 14.35 8.68
N HIS A 109 -11.94 13.87 7.83
CA HIS A 109 -10.55 14.34 7.81
C HIS A 109 -10.47 15.83 7.43
N ARG A 110 -11.18 16.26 6.37
CA ARG A 110 -11.24 17.68 5.98
C ARG A 110 -11.80 18.56 7.10
N PHE A 111 -12.77 18.07 7.86
CA PHE A 111 -13.29 18.78 9.03
C PHE A 111 -12.21 18.88 10.13
N ALA A 112 -11.51 17.81 10.47
CA ALA A 112 -10.41 17.84 11.44
C ALA A 112 -9.27 18.78 11.01
N ILE A 113 -8.87 18.77 9.72
CA ILE A 113 -7.90 19.71 9.14
C ILE A 113 -8.37 21.16 9.31
N SER A 114 -9.67 21.44 9.15
CA SER A 114 -10.19 22.80 9.33
C SER A 114 -10.06 23.33 10.77
N LEU A 115 -9.95 22.42 11.75
CA LEU A 115 -9.75 22.76 13.16
C LEU A 115 -8.26 22.92 13.50
N ASN A 116 -7.39 22.08 12.94
CA ASN A 116 -5.94 22.16 13.12
C ASN A 116 -5.19 21.89 11.79
N PRO A 117 -4.95 22.91 10.95
CA PRO A 117 -4.43 22.73 9.60
C PRO A 117 -2.92 22.44 9.53
N THR A 118 -2.21 22.52 10.66
CA THR A 118 -0.76 22.29 10.74
C THR A 118 -0.39 20.99 11.45
N ASN A 119 -1.35 20.22 11.95
CA ASN A 119 -1.04 18.94 12.58
C ASN A 119 -0.60 17.92 11.51
N ALA A 120 0.62 17.41 11.63
CA ALA A 120 1.21 16.51 10.64
C ALA A 120 0.41 15.19 10.51
N ASP A 121 -0.05 14.61 11.62
CA ASP A 121 -0.73 13.31 11.62
C ASP A 121 -2.04 13.35 10.84
N ILE A 122 -2.88 14.37 11.06
CA ILE A 122 -4.14 14.49 10.31
C ILE A 122 -3.89 14.77 8.83
N LEU A 123 -2.83 15.51 8.48
CA LEU A 123 -2.45 15.73 7.08
C LEU A 123 -2.02 14.42 6.43
N PHE A 124 -1.16 13.64 7.09
CA PHE A 124 -0.72 12.33 6.61
C PHE A 124 -1.91 11.40 6.39
N ASN A 125 -2.76 11.22 7.40
CA ASN A 125 -3.93 10.33 7.32
C ASN A 125 -4.93 10.77 6.25
N ALA A 126 -5.17 12.08 6.12
CA ALA A 126 -6.07 12.59 5.07
C ALA A 126 -5.53 12.32 3.65
N ALA A 127 -4.22 12.44 3.45
CA ALA A 127 -3.58 12.13 2.18
C ALA A 127 -3.60 10.62 1.88
N GLN A 128 -3.47 9.76 2.89
CA GLN A 128 -3.68 8.32 2.75
C GLN A 128 -5.13 8.02 2.32
N VAL A 129 -6.13 8.60 2.97
CA VAL A 129 -7.56 8.42 2.60
C VAL A 129 -7.83 8.84 1.15
N LEU A 130 -7.28 9.98 0.71
CA LEU A 130 -7.38 10.43 -0.68
C LEU A 130 -6.77 9.41 -1.65
N THR A 131 -5.62 8.84 -1.30
CA THR A 131 -4.92 7.83 -2.10
C THR A 131 -5.74 6.54 -2.18
N SER A 132 -6.24 6.01 -1.06
CA SER A 132 -7.10 4.82 -1.03
C SER A 132 -8.42 5.04 -1.77
N LEU A 133 -8.98 6.25 -1.72
CA LEU A 133 -10.18 6.61 -2.49
C LEU A 133 -9.88 6.64 -3.99
N ALA A 134 -8.74 7.19 -4.40
CA ALA A 134 -8.31 7.19 -5.79
C ALA A 134 -8.12 5.76 -6.32
N GLU A 135 -7.47 4.89 -5.56
CA GLU A 135 -7.30 3.45 -5.89
C GLU A 135 -8.66 2.75 -6.05
N ALA A 136 -9.57 2.94 -5.09
CA ALA A 136 -10.91 2.36 -5.16
C ALA A 136 -11.70 2.84 -6.40
N GLN A 137 -11.48 4.07 -6.87
CA GLN A 137 -12.11 4.60 -8.08
C GLN A 137 -11.51 4.02 -9.36
N LEU A 138 -10.18 3.82 -9.37
CA LEU A 138 -9.48 3.14 -10.47
C LEU A 138 -9.93 1.67 -10.60
N GLU A 139 -10.27 1.02 -9.49
CA GLU A 139 -10.76 -0.36 -9.47
C GLU A 139 -12.25 -0.51 -9.83
N ALA A 140 -13.12 0.42 -9.39
CA ALA A 140 -14.58 0.27 -9.45
C ALA A 140 -15.21 0.78 -10.77
N GLY A 141 -14.57 1.72 -11.46
CA GLY A 141 -15.11 2.38 -12.65
C GLY A 141 -14.81 1.66 -13.97
N THR A 142 -15.37 2.18 -15.08
CA THR A 142 -14.67 2.01 -16.36
C THR A 142 -13.32 2.71 -16.25
N GLN A 143 -12.27 2.18 -16.87
CA GLN A 143 -10.92 2.72 -16.72
C GLN A 143 -10.88 4.24 -16.93
N GLU A 144 -11.58 4.76 -17.95
CA GLU A 144 -11.64 6.21 -18.21
C GLU A 144 -12.31 7.01 -17.08
N ALA A 145 -13.48 6.56 -16.59
CA ALA A 145 -14.20 7.26 -15.53
C ALA A 145 -13.42 7.24 -14.21
N GLY A 146 -12.81 6.09 -13.88
CA GLY A 146 -11.95 5.94 -12.72
C GLY A 146 -10.74 6.88 -12.76
N ARG A 147 -10.08 7.03 -13.93
CA ARG A 147 -8.95 7.96 -14.10
C ARG A 147 -9.35 9.42 -13.89
N ILE A 148 -10.50 9.83 -14.43
CA ILE A 148 -11.02 11.21 -14.28
C ILE A 148 -11.33 11.53 -12.82
N GLU A 149 -11.91 10.58 -12.07
CA GLU A 149 -12.26 10.77 -10.66
C GLU A 149 -11.04 10.67 -9.73
N ALA A 150 -10.07 9.79 -10.04
CA ALA A 150 -8.87 9.58 -9.23
C ALA A 150 -7.85 10.72 -9.34
N LYS A 151 -7.70 11.33 -10.52
CA LYS A 151 -6.72 12.40 -10.78
C LYS A 151 -6.79 13.57 -9.76
N PRO A 152 -7.94 14.24 -9.54
CA PRO A 152 -7.99 15.36 -8.59
C PRO A 152 -7.75 14.94 -7.14
N LEU A 153 -8.08 13.70 -6.77
CA LEU A 153 -7.83 13.17 -5.43
C LEU A 153 -6.33 13.00 -5.17
N LEU A 154 -5.60 12.44 -6.15
CA LEU A 154 -4.14 12.28 -6.07
C LEU A 154 -3.40 13.63 -6.15
N GLU A 155 -3.93 14.60 -6.90
CA GLU A 155 -3.40 15.97 -6.89
C GLU A 155 -3.51 16.61 -5.50
N GLU A 156 -4.66 16.48 -4.84
CA GLU A 156 -4.87 16.94 -3.47
C GLU A 156 -3.99 16.18 -2.48
N ALA A 157 -3.88 14.85 -2.62
CA ALA A 157 -3.03 14.01 -1.76
C ALA A 157 -1.56 14.44 -1.85
N ALA A 158 -1.03 14.65 -3.06
CA ALA A 158 0.33 15.12 -3.26
C ALA A 158 0.59 16.48 -2.60
N ASP A 159 -0.36 17.43 -2.72
CA ASP A 159 -0.24 18.74 -2.09
C ASP A 159 -0.31 18.66 -0.55
N ILE A 160 -1.13 17.75 0.01
CA ILE A 160 -1.21 17.53 1.46
C ILE A 160 0.06 16.84 1.98
N PHE A 161 0.57 15.81 1.30
CA PHE A 161 1.83 15.16 1.67
C PHE A 161 3.00 16.14 1.65
N THR A 162 3.09 17.04 0.66
CA THR A 162 4.14 18.08 0.64
C THR A 162 4.06 18.97 1.89
N LYS A 163 2.87 19.42 2.27
CA LYS A 163 2.66 20.22 3.49
C LYS A 163 2.98 19.43 4.76
N CYS A 164 2.60 18.16 4.80
CA CYS A 164 2.91 17.26 5.91
C CYS A 164 4.42 17.15 6.12
N LEU A 165 5.17 16.90 5.03
CA LEU A 165 6.63 16.82 5.07
C LEU A 165 7.27 18.13 5.53
N GLU A 166 6.76 19.28 5.08
CA GLU A 166 7.24 20.60 5.54
C GLU A 166 7.03 20.78 7.04
N SER A 167 5.85 20.43 7.57
CA SER A 167 5.56 20.50 9.01
C SER A 167 6.46 19.58 9.82
N GLN A 168 6.55 18.31 9.39
CA GLN A 168 7.40 17.30 10.04
C GLN A 168 8.87 17.71 10.05
N GLN A 169 9.40 18.25 8.95
CA GLN A 169 10.79 18.73 8.91
C GLN A 169 11.01 19.90 9.87
N GLN A 170 10.06 20.83 9.95
CA GLN A 170 10.12 21.95 10.86
C GLN A 170 10.04 21.51 12.33
N GLU A 171 9.13 20.59 12.67
CA GLU A 171 8.97 19.99 14.00
C GLU A 171 10.22 19.22 14.41
N TYR A 172 10.75 18.38 13.52
CA TYR A 172 11.98 17.63 13.77
C TYR A 172 13.18 18.56 14.02
N ALA A 173 13.32 19.61 13.21
CA ALA A 173 14.39 20.59 13.39
C ALA A 173 14.28 21.35 14.72
N GLN A 174 13.06 21.70 15.14
CA GLN A 174 12.80 22.31 16.44
C GLN A 174 13.17 21.37 17.59
N MET A 175 12.70 20.12 17.52
CA MET A 175 13.02 19.09 18.52
C MET A 175 14.54 18.89 18.65
N GLN A 176 15.27 18.79 17.53
CA GLN A 176 16.73 18.67 17.55
C GLN A 176 17.42 19.90 18.15
N ALA A 177 16.92 21.11 17.88
CA ALA A 177 17.44 22.34 18.47
C ALA A 177 17.20 22.40 19.99
N GLU A 178 16.04 21.93 20.46
CA GLU A 178 15.72 21.85 21.89
C GLU A 178 16.59 20.82 22.61
N ILE A 179 16.77 19.63 22.02
CA ILE A 179 17.68 18.60 22.54
C ILE A 179 19.11 19.17 22.63
N ALA A 180 19.61 19.83 21.58
CA ALA A 180 20.93 20.43 21.57
C ALA A 180 21.07 21.53 22.64
N LYS A 181 20.02 22.35 22.84
CA LYS A 181 19.99 23.38 23.87
C LYS A 181 20.02 22.77 25.28
N ALA A 182 19.25 21.72 25.54
CA ALA A 182 19.22 21.02 26.82
C ALA A 182 20.55 20.30 27.14
N GLN A 183 21.21 19.77 26.10
CA GLN A 183 22.56 19.20 26.23
C GLN A 183 23.60 20.29 26.51
N ALA A 184 23.48 21.47 25.90
CA ALA A 184 24.38 22.60 26.10
C ALA A 184 24.15 23.36 27.43
N SER A 185 22.91 23.41 27.93
CA SER A 185 22.57 24.03 29.22
C SER A 185 23.01 23.20 30.42
N GLY A 186 23.31 21.91 30.23
CA GLY A 186 23.69 20.99 31.29
C GLY A 186 22.51 20.51 32.16
N GLU A 187 21.29 20.93 31.86
CA GLU A 187 20.06 20.49 32.56
C GLU A 187 19.85 18.97 32.46
N TYR A 188 20.34 18.35 31.39
CA TYR A 188 20.34 16.89 31.23
C TYR A 188 21.21 16.16 32.27
N ARG A 189 22.22 16.84 32.84
CA ARG A 189 23.14 16.26 33.83
C ARG A 189 22.59 16.34 35.24
N GLU A 190 21.87 17.42 35.57
CA GLU A 190 21.24 17.59 36.89
C GLU A 190 20.05 16.65 37.12
N ALA A 191 19.28 16.32 36.08
CA ALA A 191 18.16 15.38 36.17
C ALA A 191 18.58 13.90 36.32
N TRP A 192 19.74 13.50 35.79
CA TRP A 192 20.25 12.11 35.87
C TRP A 192 21.27 11.88 36.99
N GLU A 193 22.02 12.89 37.43
CA GLU A 193 22.97 12.77 38.55
C GLU A 193 22.31 13.04 39.93
N GLY A 194 21.09 13.60 39.98
CA GLY A 194 20.35 13.92 41.21
C GLY A 194 19.86 12.73 42.04
N GLU A 195 19.77 11.51 41.48
CA GLU A 195 19.32 10.31 42.20
C GLU A 195 20.45 9.37 42.63
N ARG A 196 21.72 9.75 42.42
CA ARG A 196 22.87 8.88 42.72
C ARG A 196 23.77 9.41 43.82
N GLN A 197 23.22 9.60 45.03
CA GLN A 197 23.97 9.54 46.29
C GLN A 197 23.07 9.58 47.53
N GLN A 198 22.79 8.42 48.14
CA GLN A 198 23.34 8.07 49.47
C GLN A 198 22.98 6.62 49.88
N PRO A 199 23.89 5.88 50.55
CA PRO A 199 23.64 4.52 51.01
C PRO A 199 22.74 4.50 52.24
N ALA A 200 21.91 3.45 52.33
CA ALA A 200 21.09 3.13 53.49
C ALA A 200 21.95 2.79 54.72
N GLU A 201 21.77 3.54 55.81
CA GLU A 201 21.97 3.05 57.18
C GLU A 201 20.75 3.45 58.02
N GLY A 202 20.18 2.45 58.70
CA GLY A 202 18.86 2.53 59.30
C GLY A 202 18.81 3.28 60.63
N GLN A 203 17.61 3.78 60.93
CA GLN A 203 17.05 3.84 62.27
C GLN A 203 15.53 3.92 62.17
N SER A 204 14.89 2.96 62.81
CA SER A 204 13.47 2.91 63.14
C SER A 204 13.08 4.08 64.05
N GLU A 205 11.97 4.75 63.78
CA GLU A 205 11.05 5.24 64.81
C GLU A 205 9.68 5.59 64.20
N ASP A 206 8.64 4.97 64.77
CA ASP A 206 7.22 5.29 64.58
C ASP A 206 6.92 6.73 64.97
N VAL A 207 6.31 7.52 64.08
CA VAL A 207 5.43 8.63 64.49
C VAL A 207 4.29 8.78 63.47
N ASP A 208 3.08 8.44 63.92
CA ASP A 208 1.81 8.83 63.32
C ASP A 208 1.75 10.36 63.16
N THR A 209 1.45 10.86 61.96
CA THR A 209 0.82 12.19 61.82
C THR A 209 -0.05 12.26 60.57
N ASP A 210 -1.37 12.29 60.80
CA ASP A 210 -2.41 12.69 59.85
C ASP A 210 -1.98 13.95 59.05
N SER A 211 -1.93 13.84 57.73
CA SER A 211 -1.84 14.98 56.83
C SER A 211 -2.63 14.73 55.55
N ILE A 212 -3.91 15.11 55.64
CA ILE A 212 -4.76 15.76 54.63
C ILE A 212 -4.32 15.53 53.17
N SER A 213 -5.08 14.65 52.51
CA SER A 213 -5.13 14.52 51.05
C SER A 213 -5.60 15.83 50.41
N SER A 214 -4.66 16.59 49.85
CA SER A 214 -4.95 17.54 48.79
C SER A 214 -4.19 17.10 47.54
N GLU A 215 -4.73 16.08 46.86
CA GLU A 215 -4.41 15.85 45.46
C GLU A 215 -4.98 17.04 44.68
N ALA A 216 -4.10 17.96 44.29
CA ALA A 216 -4.39 18.89 43.21
C ALA A 216 -4.69 18.07 41.95
N PRO A 217 -5.58 18.54 41.05
CA PRO A 217 -5.87 17.84 39.81
C PRO A 217 -4.56 17.65 39.04
N GLY A 218 -4.18 16.39 38.82
CA GLY A 218 -3.01 16.07 38.02
C GLY A 218 -3.19 16.65 36.61
N ASP A 219 -2.30 17.55 36.23
CA ASP A 219 -2.09 17.88 34.82
C ASP A 219 -1.65 16.58 34.13
N TRP A 220 -2.55 16.03 33.31
CA TRP A 220 -2.19 14.94 32.41
C TRP A 220 -1.31 15.54 31.32
N ALA A 221 -0.01 15.30 31.38
CA ALA A 221 0.90 15.61 30.29
C ALA A 221 0.74 14.54 29.21
N THR A 222 0.21 14.93 28.06
CA THR A 222 0.16 14.09 26.86
C THR A 222 1.61 13.84 26.41
N VAL A 223 2.06 12.59 26.50
CA VAL A 223 3.36 12.19 25.94
C VAL A 223 3.16 12.03 24.44
N GLU A 224 3.42 13.09 23.68
CA GLU A 224 3.49 13.00 22.22
C GLU A 224 4.66 12.09 21.84
N GLU A 225 4.41 11.09 21.00
CA GLU A 225 5.47 10.25 20.47
C GLU A 225 6.45 11.12 19.66
N PRO A 226 7.76 10.99 19.88
CA PRO A 226 8.72 11.85 19.20
C PRO A 226 8.70 11.54 17.70
N LEU A 227 8.59 12.60 16.89
CA LEU A 227 8.74 12.49 15.45
C LEU A 227 10.13 11.93 15.11
N THR A 228 10.17 10.81 14.39
CA THR A 228 11.42 10.09 14.06
C THR A 228 11.79 10.28 12.60
N PRO A 229 13.07 10.15 12.23
CA PRO A 229 13.47 10.08 10.82
C PRO A 229 12.71 8.99 10.04
N GLU A 230 12.39 7.88 10.70
CA GLU A 230 11.60 6.77 10.14
C GLU A 230 10.16 7.19 9.79
N SER A 231 9.46 7.92 10.66
CA SER A 231 8.09 8.38 10.36
C SER A 231 8.04 9.42 9.23
N ILE A 232 9.06 10.28 9.14
CA ILE A 232 9.23 11.20 7.99
C ILE A 232 9.51 10.39 6.71
N LEU A 233 10.27 9.31 6.82
CA LEU A 233 10.59 8.42 5.70
C LEU A 233 9.33 7.70 5.18
N GLU A 234 8.43 7.25 6.06
CA GLU A 234 7.12 6.71 5.68
C GLU A 234 6.28 7.73 4.90
N THR A 235 6.31 8.98 5.32
CA THR A 235 5.63 10.08 4.62
C THR A 235 6.23 10.30 3.22
N CYS A 236 7.57 10.24 3.09
CA CYS A 236 8.23 10.29 1.79
C CYS A 236 7.80 9.13 0.88
N THR A 237 7.75 7.91 1.42
CA THR A 237 7.32 6.70 0.70
C THR A 237 5.89 6.86 0.19
N ALA A 238 4.95 7.27 1.05
CA ALA A 238 3.56 7.47 0.68
C ALA A 238 3.38 8.54 -0.40
N GLN A 239 4.11 9.67 -0.28
CA GLN A 239 4.10 10.73 -1.29
C GLN A 239 4.59 10.23 -2.64
N LEU A 240 5.72 9.52 -2.69
CA LEU A 240 6.31 9.03 -3.93
C LEU A 240 5.39 8.01 -4.62
N SER A 241 4.74 7.13 -3.85
CA SER A 241 3.73 6.20 -4.36
C SER A 241 2.53 6.94 -4.98
N ALA A 242 1.97 7.93 -4.27
CA ALA A 242 0.85 8.73 -4.79
C ALA A 242 1.24 9.52 -6.06
N LEU A 243 2.45 10.11 -6.09
CA LEU A 243 2.98 10.81 -7.26
C LEU A 243 3.21 9.86 -8.44
N THR A 244 3.67 8.63 -8.19
CA THR A 244 3.89 7.61 -9.23
C THR A 244 2.57 7.26 -9.92
N THR A 245 1.52 6.99 -9.13
CA THR A 245 0.18 6.75 -9.68
C THR A 245 -0.36 7.97 -10.42
N LEU A 246 -0.20 9.18 -9.85
CA LEU A 246 -0.66 10.42 -10.47
C LEU A 246 0.00 10.68 -11.83
N LEU A 247 1.32 10.45 -11.95
CA LEU A 247 2.04 10.62 -13.21
C LEU A 247 1.48 9.71 -14.30
N GLY A 248 1.11 8.47 -13.98
CA GLY A 248 0.44 7.55 -14.91
C GLY A 248 -0.96 8.00 -15.36
N LEU A 249 -1.59 8.94 -14.65
CA LEU A 249 -2.90 9.49 -15.02
C LEU A 249 -2.81 10.74 -15.90
N TYR A 250 -1.66 11.40 -15.97
CA TYR A 250 -1.49 12.61 -16.76
C TYR A 250 -1.36 12.31 -18.26
N ASP A 251 -1.91 13.20 -19.08
CA ASP A 251 -1.62 13.21 -20.51
C ASP A 251 -0.35 14.05 -20.77
N PRO A 252 0.75 13.45 -21.27
CA PRO A 252 1.99 14.17 -21.57
C PRO A 252 1.83 15.37 -22.52
N THR A 253 0.78 15.39 -23.33
CA THR A 253 0.50 16.44 -24.31
C THR A 253 -0.31 17.60 -23.75
N VAL A 254 -1.11 17.36 -22.70
CA VAL A 254 -2.03 18.35 -22.12
C VAL A 254 -1.51 18.86 -20.77
N ASP A 255 -0.99 17.96 -19.93
CA ASP A 255 -0.69 18.19 -18.52
C ASP A 255 0.80 18.51 -18.26
N LEU A 256 1.58 18.90 -19.28
CA LEU A 256 3.04 19.04 -19.19
C LEU A 256 3.50 19.89 -17.99
N SER A 257 2.86 21.03 -17.72
CA SER A 257 3.23 21.88 -16.59
C SER A 257 2.98 21.22 -15.24
N SER A 258 1.90 20.44 -15.13
CA SER A 258 1.57 19.69 -13.91
C SER A 258 2.57 18.55 -13.73
N ILE A 259 2.88 17.82 -14.79
CA ILE A 259 3.91 16.77 -14.79
C ILE A 259 5.26 17.33 -14.33
N GLU A 260 5.71 18.45 -14.90
CA GLU A 260 6.99 19.07 -14.52
C GLU A 260 7.02 19.47 -13.05
N LYS A 261 5.95 20.08 -12.55
CA LYS A 261 5.85 20.44 -11.12
C LYS A 261 5.91 19.19 -10.24
N ARG A 262 5.06 18.19 -10.50
CA ARG A 262 4.98 16.95 -9.70
C ARG A 262 6.28 16.13 -9.77
N ALA A 263 6.93 16.10 -10.93
CA ALA A 263 8.25 15.49 -11.09
C ALA A 263 9.30 16.21 -10.24
N GLN A 264 9.32 17.54 -10.24
CA GLN A 264 10.26 18.32 -9.44
C GLN A 264 10.06 18.09 -7.93
N ASP A 265 8.81 18.13 -7.46
CA ASP A 265 8.46 17.88 -6.06
C ASP A 265 8.93 16.48 -5.61
N GLY A 266 8.64 15.45 -6.40
CA GLY A 266 9.05 14.08 -6.07
C GLY A 266 10.55 13.83 -6.23
N LEU A 267 11.25 14.49 -7.16
CA LEU A 267 12.71 14.38 -7.29
C LEU A 267 13.42 15.03 -6.09
N GLU A 268 12.91 16.14 -5.57
CA GLU A 268 13.42 16.72 -4.31
C GLU A 268 13.31 15.70 -3.16
N THR A 269 12.16 15.02 -3.05
CA THR A 269 11.95 13.95 -2.06
C THR A 269 12.91 12.78 -2.28
N ALA A 270 13.00 12.25 -3.49
CA ALA A 270 13.77 11.04 -3.82
C ALA A 270 15.30 11.25 -3.78
N GLU A 271 15.80 12.39 -4.26
CA GLU A 271 17.24 12.63 -4.45
C GLU A 271 17.87 13.42 -3.30
N THR A 272 17.08 14.18 -2.52
CA THR A 272 17.60 15.03 -1.45
C THR A 272 17.12 14.58 -0.06
N ARG A 273 15.79 14.53 0.16
CA ARG A 273 15.23 14.27 1.49
C ARG A 273 15.47 12.84 1.94
N LEU A 274 15.18 11.88 1.07
CA LEU A 274 15.26 10.45 1.38
C LEU A 274 16.71 10.01 1.71
N PRO A 275 17.76 10.33 0.91
CA PRO A 275 19.13 9.97 1.28
C PRO A 275 19.59 10.59 2.60
N ALA A 276 19.19 11.84 2.89
CA ALA A 276 19.52 12.51 4.13
C ALA A 276 18.87 11.83 5.35
N LEU A 277 17.61 11.42 5.24
CA LEU A 277 16.91 10.66 6.29
C LEU A 277 17.54 9.29 6.53
N ILE A 278 17.87 8.56 5.45
CA ILE A 278 18.57 7.27 5.56
C ILE A 278 19.91 7.44 6.28
N GLU A 279 20.69 8.46 5.92
CA GLU A 279 21.97 8.72 6.57
C GLU A 279 21.80 9.05 8.07
N LEU A 280 20.73 9.75 8.45
CA LEU A 280 20.39 10.01 9.86
C LEU A 280 20.03 8.72 10.60
N ILE A 281 19.21 7.85 10.00
CA ILE A 281 18.82 6.55 10.57
C ILE A 281 20.06 5.68 10.79
N GLU A 282 20.96 5.61 9.80
CA GLU A 282 22.19 4.81 9.89
C GLU A 282 23.20 5.34 10.92
N LYS A 283 23.28 6.67 11.10
CA LYS A 283 24.16 7.31 12.10
C LYS A 283 23.59 7.30 13.51
N SER A 284 22.27 7.10 13.65
CA SER A 284 21.64 7.00 14.96
C SER A 284 22.21 5.77 15.69
N PRO A 285 22.79 5.92 16.89
CA PRO A 285 23.26 4.80 17.67
C PRO A 285 22.04 3.99 18.12
N VAL A 286 21.64 3.01 17.32
CA VAL A 286 20.47 2.16 17.58
C VAL A 286 20.62 1.54 18.97
N ALA A 287 19.78 1.99 19.90
CA ALA A 287 19.39 1.21 21.06
C ALA A 287 19.06 -0.18 20.54
N GLN A 288 19.83 -1.18 20.96
CA GLN A 288 19.56 -2.59 20.68
C GLN A 288 18.06 -2.80 20.75
N ARG A 289 17.44 -3.21 19.63
CA ARG A 289 16.06 -3.68 19.63
C ARG A 289 15.98 -4.73 20.72
N ILE A 290 15.44 -4.37 21.89
CA ILE A 290 15.01 -5.35 22.86
C ILE A 290 13.89 -6.06 22.10
N PRO A 291 14.03 -7.36 21.76
CA PRO A 291 12.92 -8.07 21.17
C PRO A 291 11.75 -7.90 22.12
N GLU A 292 10.69 -7.25 21.63
CA GLU A 292 9.43 -7.17 22.31
C GLU A 292 9.09 -8.60 22.74
N GLN A 293 8.93 -8.77 24.04
CA GLN A 293 8.76 -10.09 24.65
C GLN A 293 7.56 -10.74 23.97
N GLU A 294 7.80 -11.79 23.18
CA GLU A 294 6.78 -12.52 22.43
C GLU A 294 5.51 -12.62 23.27
N ALA A 295 4.42 -12.00 22.80
CA ALA A 295 3.12 -12.23 23.37
C ALA A 295 2.92 -13.75 23.40
N GLY A 296 2.81 -14.30 24.62
CA GLY A 296 2.81 -15.75 24.84
C GLY A 296 1.77 -16.46 23.98
N PRO A 297 1.92 -17.78 23.78
CA PRO A 297 1.19 -18.54 22.78
C PRO A 297 -0.32 -18.40 22.97
N THR A 298 -0.97 -17.63 22.09
CA THR A 298 -2.42 -17.66 21.96
C THR A 298 -2.79 -18.85 21.09
N LEU A 299 -3.54 -19.79 21.68
CA LEU A 299 -4.03 -20.99 21.01
C LEU A 299 -5.14 -20.61 20.01
N SER A 300 -4.75 -20.20 18.81
CA SER A 300 -5.65 -20.10 17.66
C SER A 300 -5.74 -21.46 16.98
N ILE A 301 -6.63 -22.32 17.48
CA ILE A 301 -7.07 -23.52 16.77
C ILE A 301 -8.18 -23.10 15.81
N GLY A 302 -7.82 -22.79 14.56
CA GLY A 302 -8.80 -22.53 13.50
C GLY A 302 -8.15 -21.95 12.24
N SER A 303 -8.20 -22.73 11.16
CA SER A 303 -7.78 -22.42 9.77
C SER A 303 -6.29 -22.12 9.56
N ALA A 304 -5.71 -22.76 8.55
CA ALA A 304 -4.35 -22.51 8.09
C ALA A 304 -4.15 -20.99 7.90
N SER A 305 -3.34 -20.40 8.77
CA SER A 305 -2.95 -18.99 8.70
C SER A 305 -2.36 -18.74 7.32
N ALA A 306 -2.84 -17.67 6.67
CA ALA A 306 -2.04 -17.00 5.66
C ALA A 306 -0.64 -16.84 6.25
N THR A 307 0.37 -17.39 5.59
CA THR A 307 1.76 -17.13 5.95
C THR A 307 1.94 -15.61 5.92
N GLU A 308 2.02 -14.98 7.08
CA GLU A 308 2.45 -13.58 7.19
C GLU A 308 3.80 -13.49 6.49
N GLU A 309 3.85 -12.72 5.42
CA GLU A 309 5.10 -12.48 4.69
C GLU A 309 6.07 -11.77 5.64
N ALA A 310 7.37 -12.07 5.52
CA ALA A 310 8.39 -11.33 6.25
C ALA A 310 8.24 -9.82 5.98
N THR A 311 8.38 -8.94 6.96
CA THR A 311 8.21 -7.49 6.73
C THR A 311 9.50 -6.90 6.15
N THR A 312 9.37 -5.98 5.18
CA THR A 312 10.46 -5.10 4.74
C THR A 312 10.73 -4.01 5.78
N THR A 313 11.89 -3.35 5.70
CA THR A 313 12.14 -2.16 6.52
C THR A 313 11.60 -0.91 5.83
N THR A 314 11.25 0.11 6.61
CA THR A 314 10.85 1.44 6.10
C THR A 314 11.85 2.01 5.09
N LYS A 315 13.14 1.74 5.30
CA LYS A 315 14.21 2.11 4.37
C LYS A 315 14.09 1.41 3.03
N ASP A 316 13.85 0.10 3.03
CA ASP A 316 13.74 -0.67 1.79
C ASP A 316 12.52 -0.21 0.97
N ASP A 317 11.40 0.04 1.65
CA ASP A 317 10.17 0.53 1.02
C ASP A 317 10.35 1.92 0.41
N ALA A 318 11.03 2.83 1.12
CA ALA A 318 11.33 4.16 0.60
C ALA A 318 12.22 4.13 -0.64
N ILE A 319 13.28 3.31 -0.62
CA ILE A 319 14.19 3.14 -1.76
C ILE A 319 13.43 2.58 -2.98
N LEU A 320 12.55 1.61 -2.76
CA LEU A 320 11.75 1.01 -3.82
C LEU A 320 10.74 2.01 -4.39
N ALA A 321 10.06 2.78 -3.55
CA ALA A 321 9.13 3.84 -3.97
C ALA A 321 9.84 4.92 -4.80
N ALA A 322 11.05 5.32 -4.40
CA ALA A 322 11.88 6.25 -5.18
C ALA A 322 12.25 5.70 -6.56
N ALA A 323 12.62 4.41 -6.65
CA ALA A 323 12.94 3.78 -7.93
C ALA A 323 11.72 3.70 -8.85
N ASN A 324 10.55 3.33 -8.34
CA ASN A 324 9.31 3.31 -9.10
C ASN A 324 8.94 4.71 -9.61
N PHE A 325 9.05 5.72 -8.76
CA PHE A 325 8.81 7.11 -9.14
C PHE A 325 9.77 7.59 -10.24
N GLN A 326 11.08 7.29 -10.12
CA GLN A 326 12.07 7.64 -11.14
C GLN A 326 11.80 6.91 -12.47
N ALA A 327 11.35 5.66 -12.44
CA ALA A 327 10.97 4.93 -13.64
C ALA A 327 9.74 5.56 -14.33
N SER A 328 8.75 6.00 -13.55
CA SER A 328 7.58 6.75 -14.05
C SER A 328 7.99 8.08 -14.69
N ILE A 329 8.91 8.84 -14.09
CA ILE A 329 9.47 10.05 -14.74
C ILE A 329 10.16 9.72 -16.06
N ALA A 330 10.92 8.63 -16.13
CA ALA A 330 11.60 8.22 -17.35
C ALA A 330 10.58 7.90 -18.47
N GLU A 331 9.47 7.24 -18.12
CA GLU A 331 8.35 7.01 -19.04
C GLU A 331 7.72 8.32 -19.52
N MET A 332 7.39 9.24 -18.60
CA MET A 332 6.76 10.53 -18.97
C MET A 332 7.68 11.40 -19.82
N THR A 333 8.99 11.33 -19.57
CA THR A 333 10.00 11.99 -20.40
C THR A 333 10.03 11.40 -21.82
N TYR A 334 9.90 10.08 -21.93
CA TYR A 334 9.79 9.40 -23.23
C TYR A 334 8.49 9.76 -23.95
N ARG A 335 7.34 9.64 -23.29
CA ARG A 335 6.01 9.91 -23.89
C ARG A 335 5.83 11.38 -24.29
N SER A 336 6.50 12.31 -23.62
CA SER A 336 6.55 13.73 -24.02
C SER A 336 7.51 14.03 -25.18
N GLY A 337 8.23 13.02 -25.68
CA GLY A 337 9.20 13.16 -26.78
C GLY A 337 10.51 13.83 -26.37
N ARG A 338 10.80 13.92 -25.07
CA ARG A 338 12.02 14.54 -24.52
C ARG A 338 13.18 13.55 -24.37
N SER A 339 12.92 12.25 -24.45
CA SER A 339 13.92 11.19 -24.52
C SER A 339 13.59 10.19 -25.63
N THR A 340 14.61 9.45 -26.05
CA THR A 340 14.49 8.36 -27.01
C THR A 340 14.12 7.05 -26.34
N SER A 341 13.63 6.08 -27.10
CA SER A 341 13.34 4.72 -26.58
C SER A 341 14.57 4.04 -25.98
N THR A 342 15.76 4.29 -26.54
CA THR A 342 17.03 3.78 -26.02
C THR A 342 17.37 4.40 -24.67
N GLU A 343 17.24 5.72 -24.52
CA GLU A 343 17.50 6.42 -23.26
C GLU A 343 16.52 5.98 -22.17
N TYR A 344 15.24 5.81 -22.50
CA TYR A 344 14.25 5.30 -21.56
C TYR A 344 14.62 3.90 -21.05
N ALA A 345 14.95 2.97 -21.96
CA ALA A 345 15.38 1.63 -21.58
C ALA A 345 16.64 1.63 -20.70
N GLN A 346 17.63 2.47 -21.02
CA GLN A 346 18.85 2.61 -20.22
C GLN A 346 18.59 3.17 -18.83
N ASN A 347 17.69 4.14 -18.71
CA ASN A 347 17.32 4.72 -17.41
C ASN A 347 16.63 3.68 -16.52
N VAL A 348 15.67 2.93 -17.04
CA VAL A 348 14.99 1.83 -16.30
C VAL A 348 15.99 0.79 -15.83
N GLU A 349 16.92 0.36 -16.69
CA GLU A 349 17.98 -0.57 -16.30
C GLU A 349 18.91 0.02 -15.23
N SER A 350 19.30 1.29 -15.35
CA SER A 350 20.17 1.96 -14.38
C SER A 350 19.54 2.02 -12.98
N ILE A 351 18.26 2.40 -12.91
CA ILE A 351 17.50 2.53 -11.65
C ILE A 351 17.46 1.19 -10.91
N PHE A 352 16.98 0.13 -11.55
CA PHE A 352 16.76 -1.16 -10.87
C PHE A 352 18.01 -2.06 -10.79
N SER A 353 19.00 -1.88 -11.66
CA SER A 353 20.22 -2.71 -11.60
C SER A 353 21.01 -2.47 -10.31
N ASN A 354 20.95 -1.28 -9.73
CA ASN A 354 21.60 -0.98 -8.46
C ASN A 354 20.94 -1.74 -7.30
N LEU A 355 19.60 -1.77 -7.27
CA LEU A 355 18.81 -2.45 -6.24
C LEU A 355 18.97 -3.97 -6.31
N THR A 356 18.96 -4.52 -7.52
CA THR A 356 19.06 -5.97 -7.74
C THR A 356 20.49 -6.51 -7.58
N LYS A 357 21.53 -5.69 -7.82
CA LYS A 357 22.94 -6.08 -7.60
C LYS A 357 23.38 -5.97 -6.15
N ALA A 358 22.97 -4.93 -5.42
CA ALA A 358 23.29 -4.76 -3.99
C ALA A 358 22.85 -5.98 -3.16
N ALA A 359 21.76 -6.61 -3.60
CA ALA A 359 21.18 -7.83 -3.03
C ALA A 359 21.94 -9.15 -3.34
N GLY A 360 22.73 -9.19 -4.41
CA GLY A 360 23.32 -10.44 -4.94
C GLY A 360 24.43 -11.06 -4.10
N GLY A 361 24.83 -10.41 -3.00
CA GLY A 361 25.87 -10.88 -2.08
C GLY A 361 25.38 -11.71 -0.88
N MET A 362 24.06 -11.85 -0.69
CA MET A 362 23.48 -12.50 0.50
C MET A 362 23.11 -13.97 0.26
N ALA A 363 23.34 -14.81 1.28
CA ALA A 363 23.17 -16.26 1.20
C ALA A 363 21.70 -16.75 1.20
N SER A 364 20.74 -15.85 1.40
CA SER A 364 19.30 -16.14 1.38
C SER A 364 18.53 -14.97 0.77
N PRO A 365 17.45 -15.23 0.00
CA PRO A 365 16.67 -14.16 -0.61
C PRO A 365 15.88 -13.41 0.46
N GLU A 366 16.11 -12.10 0.55
CA GLU A 366 15.39 -11.19 1.43
C GLU A 366 14.19 -10.59 0.68
N LEU A 367 13.08 -10.30 1.38
CA LEU A 367 11.86 -9.82 0.74
C LEU A 367 12.06 -8.51 -0.02
N ALA A 368 12.93 -7.61 0.47
CA ALA A 368 13.30 -6.39 -0.24
C ALA A 368 13.82 -6.66 -1.66
N VAL A 369 14.63 -7.71 -1.82
CA VAL A 369 15.19 -8.13 -3.12
C VAL A 369 14.09 -8.66 -4.04
N ILE A 370 13.19 -9.46 -3.48
CA ILE A 370 12.05 -10.02 -4.18
C ILE A 370 11.15 -8.89 -4.70
N ASN A 371 10.87 -7.90 -3.85
CA ASN A 371 10.07 -6.74 -4.21
C ASN A 371 10.75 -5.90 -5.30
N ALA A 372 12.06 -5.64 -5.18
CA ALA A 372 12.83 -4.94 -6.21
C ALA A 372 12.86 -5.69 -7.55
N GLN A 373 12.99 -7.02 -7.54
CA GLN A 373 12.95 -7.84 -8.76
C GLN A 373 11.56 -7.86 -9.41
N SER A 374 10.49 -7.89 -8.59
CA SER A 374 9.11 -7.83 -9.08
C SER A 374 8.84 -6.49 -9.77
N ASN A 375 9.13 -5.37 -9.07
CA ASN A 375 8.93 -4.03 -9.62
C ASN A 375 9.81 -3.77 -10.85
N TYR A 376 11.00 -4.37 -10.92
CA TYR A 376 11.80 -4.27 -12.13
C TYR A 376 11.15 -5.01 -13.31
N ALA A 377 10.53 -6.17 -13.08
CA ALA A 377 9.78 -6.85 -14.12
C ALA A 377 8.58 -6.02 -14.60
N ASP A 378 7.87 -5.37 -13.68
CA ASP A 378 6.75 -4.48 -13.98
C ASP A 378 7.22 -3.26 -14.80
N ALA A 379 8.28 -2.58 -14.38
CA ALA A 379 8.86 -1.45 -15.13
C ALA A 379 9.36 -1.83 -16.54
N LEU A 380 9.82 -3.07 -16.75
CA LEU A 380 10.18 -3.60 -18.07
C LEU A 380 8.95 -3.89 -18.95
N MET A 381 7.84 -4.31 -18.34
CA MET A 381 6.56 -4.46 -19.02
C MET A 381 5.98 -3.09 -19.40
N ASP A 382 6.03 -2.11 -18.50
CA ASP A 382 5.60 -0.73 -18.74
C ASP A 382 6.42 -0.08 -19.86
N LEU A 383 7.75 -0.26 -19.85
CA LEU A 383 8.62 0.13 -20.95
C LEU A 383 8.13 -0.48 -22.27
N ALA A 384 7.82 -1.77 -22.30
CA ALA A 384 7.36 -2.42 -23.51
C ALA A 384 5.99 -1.87 -23.99
N SER A 385 5.07 -1.63 -23.05
CA SER A 385 3.76 -1.03 -23.32
C SER A 385 3.88 0.39 -23.86
N ALA A 386 4.67 1.25 -23.22
CA ALA A 386 4.86 2.63 -23.63
C ALA A 386 5.45 2.75 -25.05
N LEU A 387 6.40 1.86 -25.40
CA LEU A 387 6.93 1.79 -26.76
C LEU A 387 5.89 1.33 -27.78
N ALA A 388 4.92 0.49 -27.37
CA ALA A 388 3.87 -0.01 -28.24
C ALA A 388 2.69 0.98 -28.44
N ASP A 389 2.48 1.87 -27.47
CA ASP A 389 1.44 2.91 -27.50
C ASP A 389 1.86 4.19 -28.25
N GLY A 390 3.16 4.33 -28.55
CA GLY A 390 3.68 5.49 -29.24
C GLY A 390 2.97 5.72 -30.57
N SER A 391 2.63 6.98 -30.88
CA SER A 391 2.10 7.38 -32.21
C SER A 391 3.03 7.03 -33.37
N GLN A 392 4.28 6.67 -33.05
CA GLN A 392 5.33 6.23 -33.97
C GLN A 392 5.46 4.71 -34.07
N TYR A 393 4.60 3.93 -33.40
CA TYR A 393 4.63 2.46 -33.40
C TYR A 393 3.97 1.88 -34.67
N THR A 394 4.53 2.23 -35.82
CA THR A 394 4.11 1.69 -37.12
C THR A 394 5.32 1.23 -37.93
N ALA A 395 5.13 0.20 -38.78
CA ALA A 395 6.20 -0.34 -39.63
C ALA A 395 6.81 0.68 -40.60
N SER A 396 6.17 1.83 -40.82
CA SER A 396 6.70 2.91 -41.65
C SER A 396 7.70 3.81 -40.92
N MET A 397 7.75 3.77 -39.58
CA MET A 397 8.61 4.65 -38.80
C MET A 397 10.03 4.08 -38.68
N PRO A 398 11.09 4.92 -38.80
CA PRO A 398 12.47 4.45 -38.73
C PRO A 398 12.85 3.78 -37.40
N THR A 399 12.22 4.19 -36.29
CA THR A 399 12.50 3.66 -34.94
C THR A 399 11.85 2.31 -34.69
N PHE A 400 10.86 1.91 -35.50
CA PHE A 400 10.03 0.73 -35.24
C PHE A 400 10.83 -0.56 -35.04
N SER A 401 11.86 -0.79 -35.86
CA SER A 401 12.71 -1.97 -35.71
C SER A 401 13.51 -1.95 -34.39
N THR A 402 13.98 -0.78 -33.98
CA THR A 402 14.70 -0.60 -32.71
C THR A 402 13.75 -0.76 -31.53
N ASP A 403 12.56 -0.17 -31.61
CA ASP A 403 11.54 -0.25 -30.55
C ASP A 403 11.08 -1.70 -30.34
N LEU A 404 10.89 -2.48 -31.40
CA LEU A 404 10.60 -3.92 -31.31
C LEU A 404 11.73 -4.72 -30.66
N GLU A 405 12.99 -4.39 -30.95
CA GLU A 405 14.13 -5.03 -30.32
C GLU A 405 14.23 -4.71 -28.83
N LEU A 406 13.97 -3.46 -28.44
CA LEU A 406 13.92 -3.04 -27.05
C LEU A 406 12.77 -3.73 -26.31
N GLN A 407 11.56 -3.74 -26.86
CA GLN A 407 10.41 -4.46 -26.29
C GLN A 407 10.72 -5.94 -26.09
N TRP A 408 11.24 -6.62 -27.13
CA TRP A 408 11.57 -8.03 -27.03
C TRP A 408 12.62 -8.30 -25.94
N THR A 409 13.62 -7.43 -25.82
CA THR A 409 14.69 -7.55 -24.83
C THR A 409 14.14 -7.35 -23.42
N ALA A 410 13.38 -6.27 -23.20
CA ALA A 410 12.74 -5.96 -21.92
C ALA A 410 11.82 -7.09 -21.45
N LEU A 411 10.92 -7.58 -22.32
CA LEU A 411 10.02 -8.69 -22.01
C LEU A 411 10.76 -10.01 -21.76
N THR A 412 11.89 -10.25 -22.45
CA THR A 412 12.71 -11.44 -22.18
C THR A 412 13.36 -11.36 -20.78
N GLN A 413 13.79 -10.17 -20.38
CA GLN A 413 14.34 -9.92 -19.06
C GLN A 413 13.28 -10.00 -17.96
N ALA A 414 12.11 -9.39 -18.16
CA ALA A 414 10.95 -9.52 -17.27
C ALA A 414 10.58 -10.99 -17.04
N GLN A 415 10.47 -11.78 -18.13
CA GLN A 415 10.19 -13.21 -18.02
C GLN A 415 11.26 -13.98 -17.25
N THR A 416 12.53 -13.56 -17.35
CA THR A 416 13.64 -14.17 -16.59
C THR A 416 13.49 -13.90 -15.10
N LEU A 417 13.23 -12.65 -14.71
CA LEU A 417 13.00 -12.24 -13.32
C LEU A 417 11.78 -12.97 -12.74
N LEU A 418 10.64 -12.94 -13.42
CA LEU A 418 9.41 -13.59 -12.97
C LEU A 418 9.56 -15.12 -12.89
N THR A 419 10.38 -15.73 -13.74
CA THR A 419 10.71 -17.16 -13.65
C THR A 419 11.53 -17.47 -12.41
N GLN A 420 12.49 -16.60 -12.05
CA GLN A 420 13.25 -16.73 -10.80
C GLN A 420 12.32 -16.62 -9.58
N LEU A 421 11.46 -15.59 -9.55
CA LEU A 421 10.51 -15.35 -8.46
C LEU A 421 9.49 -16.48 -8.27
N SER A 422 9.10 -17.15 -9.36
CA SER A 422 8.19 -18.30 -9.33
C SER A 422 8.90 -19.66 -9.18
N SER A 423 10.19 -19.66 -8.83
CA SER A 423 10.99 -20.86 -8.57
C SER A 423 11.52 -20.91 -7.13
N ALA A 424 11.91 -22.09 -6.65
CA ALA A 424 12.58 -22.21 -5.36
C ALA A 424 13.94 -21.47 -5.38
N PRO A 425 14.35 -20.80 -4.29
CA PRO A 425 13.70 -20.74 -2.97
C PRO A 425 12.62 -19.64 -2.80
N TYR A 426 12.37 -18.80 -3.79
CA TYR A 426 11.45 -17.66 -3.69
C TYR A 426 10.00 -18.06 -3.43
N THR A 427 9.56 -19.17 -4.05
CA THR A 427 8.18 -19.68 -3.90
C THR A 427 7.78 -20.04 -2.47
N SER A 428 8.73 -20.28 -1.56
CA SER A 428 8.43 -20.53 -0.15
C SER A 428 8.33 -19.27 0.70
N LEU A 429 8.76 -18.12 0.17
CA LEU A 429 8.73 -16.82 0.85
C LEU A 429 7.51 -15.98 0.44
N LEU A 430 6.92 -16.30 -0.71
CA LEU A 430 5.78 -15.57 -1.29
C LEU A 430 4.45 -16.19 -0.91
N SER A 431 3.46 -15.36 -0.58
CA SER A 431 2.09 -15.81 -0.42
C SER A 431 1.50 -16.37 -1.72
N SER A 432 0.41 -17.15 -1.59
CA SER A 432 -0.33 -17.62 -2.77
C SER A 432 -0.92 -16.47 -3.59
N SER A 433 -1.22 -15.32 -2.98
CA SER A 433 -1.72 -14.17 -3.73
C SER A 433 -0.64 -13.61 -4.66
N ARG A 434 0.54 -13.32 -4.11
CA ARG A 434 1.67 -12.82 -4.92
C ARG A 434 2.12 -13.79 -6.01
N LEU A 435 2.06 -15.09 -5.74
CA LEU A 435 2.32 -16.09 -6.77
C LEU A 435 1.26 -16.06 -7.88
N ALA A 436 0.00 -15.74 -7.57
CA ALA A 436 -1.02 -15.56 -8.61
C ALA A 436 -0.65 -14.40 -9.54
N ASP A 437 -0.25 -13.26 -8.98
CA ASP A 437 0.12 -12.05 -9.72
C ASP A 437 1.37 -12.27 -10.58
N ILE A 438 2.41 -12.92 -10.03
CA ILE A 438 3.61 -13.29 -10.80
C ILE A 438 3.23 -14.18 -12.00
N PHE A 439 2.33 -15.15 -11.81
CA PHE A 439 1.89 -16.01 -12.91
C PHE A 439 1.01 -15.27 -13.94
N LEU A 440 0.24 -14.25 -13.54
CA LEU A 440 -0.45 -13.36 -14.49
C LEU A 440 0.58 -12.60 -15.33
N ALA A 441 1.53 -11.92 -14.68
CA ALA A 441 2.58 -11.15 -15.35
C ALA A 441 3.42 -12.01 -16.32
N ARG A 442 3.72 -13.27 -15.96
CA ARG A 442 4.39 -14.22 -16.87
C ARG A 442 3.57 -14.55 -18.10
N GLY A 443 2.25 -14.70 -17.93
CA GLY A 443 1.32 -14.92 -19.02
C GLY A 443 1.25 -13.73 -19.96
N ASP A 444 1.15 -12.53 -19.38
CA ASP A 444 1.11 -11.25 -20.10
C ASP A 444 2.39 -11.03 -20.89
N THR A 445 3.56 -11.25 -20.26
CA THR A 445 4.87 -11.13 -20.89
C THR A 445 5.02 -12.04 -22.12
N ASP A 446 4.66 -13.33 -22.00
CA ASP A 446 4.77 -14.27 -23.12
C ASP A 446 3.74 -13.95 -24.23
N LEU A 447 2.56 -13.43 -23.87
CA LEU A 447 1.56 -13.05 -24.87
C LEU A 447 1.94 -11.75 -25.61
N PHE A 448 2.56 -10.80 -24.93
CA PHE A 448 3.12 -9.59 -25.55
C PHE A 448 4.24 -9.97 -26.53
N ARG A 449 5.14 -10.87 -26.14
CA ARG A 449 6.15 -11.42 -27.07
C ARG A 449 5.51 -12.18 -28.23
N PHE A 450 4.41 -12.88 -28.00
CA PHE A 450 3.64 -13.52 -29.07
C PHE A 450 3.14 -12.46 -30.06
N ARG A 451 2.53 -11.35 -29.61
CA ARG A 451 2.14 -10.22 -30.47
C ARG A 451 3.31 -9.70 -31.31
N ILE A 452 4.45 -9.40 -30.67
CA ILE A 452 5.66 -8.92 -31.37
C ILE A 452 6.10 -9.91 -32.45
N SER A 453 6.03 -11.20 -32.16
CA SER A 453 6.44 -12.22 -33.10
C SER A 453 5.54 -12.31 -34.33
N LEU A 454 4.33 -11.74 -34.33
CA LEU A 454 3.42 -11.72 -35.48
C LEU A 454 3.80 -10.68 -36.54
N PHE A 455 4.60 -9.67 -36.21
CA PHE A 455 5.03 -8.67 -37.19
C PHE A 455 5.87 -9.29 -38.32
N GLU A 456 5.72 -8.77 -39.54
CA GLU A 456 6.48 -9.24 -40.71
C GLU A 456 7.99 -8.98 -40.56
N ILE A 457 8.36 -7.89 -39.90
CA ILE A 457 9.76 -7.52 -39.62
C ILE A 457 10.38 -8.32 -38.47
N ALA A 458 9.60 -9.16 -37.77
CA ALA A 458 10.10 -9.93 -36.63
C ALA A 458 11.26 -10.84 -37.05
N LYS A 459 12.29 -10.94 -36.19
CA LYS A 459 13.43 -11.82 -36.45
C LYS A 459 12.96 -13.28 -36.62
N PRO A 460 13.57 -14.09 -37.49
CA PRO A 460 13.15 -15.47 -37.72
C PRO A 460 13.07 -16.33 -36.45
N ALA A 461 13.96 -16.08 -35.48
CA ALA A 461 13.93 -16.75 -34.18
C ALA A 461 12.67 -16.43 -33.37
N TRP A 462 12.20 -15.18 -33.41
CA TRP A 462 10.97 -14.74 -32.72
C TRP A 462 9.74 -15.34 -33.39
N ALA A 463 9.69 -15.32 -34.72
CA ALA A 463 8.60 -15.95 -35.47
C ALA A 463 8.46 -17.45 -35.17
N LYS A 464 9.61 -18.15 -35.02
CA LYS A 464 9.63 -19.58 -34.69
C LYS A 464 9.11 -19.88 -33.28
N SER A 465 9.20 -18.94 -32.33
CA SER A 465 8.72 -19.13 -30.96
C SER A 465 7.22 -18.93 -30.78
N ARG A 466 6.48 -18.42 -31.78
CA ARG A 466 5.04 -18.15 -31.73
C ARG A 466 4.22 -19.25 -31.03
N PRO A 467 4.30 -20.54 -31.42
CA PRO A 467 3.44 -21.57 -30.85
C PRO A 467 3.77 -21.84 -29.37
N THR A 468 5.04 -21.70 -29.00
CA THR A 468 5.51 -21.89 -27.63
C THR A 468 5.03 -20.75 -26.73
N LEU A 469 5.17 -19.49 -27.19
CA LEU A 469 4.80 -18.31 -26.41
C LEU A 469 3.31 -18.32 -26.04
N VAL A 470 2.42 -18.48 -27.01
CA VAL A 470 0.98 -18.50 -26.74
C VAL A 470 0.55 -19.70 -25.88
N SER A 471 1.23 -20.84 -26.05
CA SER A 471 0.96 -22.03 -25.23
C SER A 471 1.43 -21.87 -23.79
N ASN A 472 2.59 -21.22 -23.59
CA ASN A 472 3.12 -20.90 -22.27
C ASN A 472 2.22 -19.90 -21.54
N ALA A 473 1.79 -18.83 -22.23
CA ALA A 473 0.88 -17.84 -21.65
C ALA A 473 -0.38 -18.50 -21.07
N GLY A 474 -1.03 -19.40 -21.82
CA GLY A 474 -2.17 -20.16 -21.32
C GLY A 474 -1.85 -21.08 -20.12
N VAL A 475 -0.64 -21.65 -20.03
CA VAL A 475 -0.21 -22.41 -18.84
C VAL A 475 -0.05 -21.48 -17.64
N PHE A 476 0.56 -20.31 -17.82
CA PHE A 476 0.78 -19.37 -16.73
C PHE A 476 -0.53 -18.80 -16.18
N TYR A 477 -1.47 -18.40 -17.03
CA TYR A 477 -2.79 -17.93 -16.58
C TYR A 477 -3.59 -19.00 -15.80
N ARG A 478 -3.49 -20.27 -16.18
CA ARG A 478 -4.09 -21.37 -15.38
C ARG A 478 -3.37 -21.58 -14.06
N GLY A 479 -2.05 -21.37 -14.01
CA GLY A 479 -1.27 -21.31 -12.79
C GLY A 479 -1.75 -20.19 -11.86
N ALA A 480 -1.88 -18.97 -12.39
CA ALA A 480 -2.42 -17.82 -11.66
C ALA A 480 -3.80 -18.11 -11.07
N ARG A 481 -4.72 -18.66 -11.87
CA ARG A 481 -6.04 -19.09 -11.41
C ARG A 481 -5.98 -20.04 -10.21
N THR A 482 -5.04 -20.99 -10.24
CA THR A 482 -4.86 -21.99 -9.18
C THR A 482 -4.34 -21.36 -7.89
N TYR A 483 -3.42 -20.41 -7.99
CA TYR A 483 -2.89 -19.68 -6.83
C TYR A 483 -3.91 -18.69 -6.25
N ALA A 484 -4.67 -18.00 -7.11
CA ALA A 484 -5.77 -17.13 -6.71
C ALA A 484 -6.88 -17.89 -5.97
N GLU A 485 -7.17 -19.13 -6.39
CA GLU A 485 -8.10 -20.00 -5.68
C GLU A 485 -7.59 -20.39 -4.28
N LYS A 486 -6.28 -20.59 -4.12
CA LYS A 486 -5.66 -20.87 -2.82
C LYS A 486 -5.66 -19.66 -1.89
N SER A 487 -5.51 -18.45 -2.44
CA SER A 487 -5.54 -17.20 -1.66
C SER A 487 -6.96 -16.69 -1.40
N GLY A 488 -7.99 -17.25 -2.04
CA GLY A 488 -9.37 -16.76 -1.94
C GLY A 488 -9.66 -15.50 -2.77
N ALA A 489 -8.74 -15.08 -3.63
CA ALA A 489 -8.87 -13.90 -4.47
C ALA A 489 -9.79 -14.17 -5.70
N ALA A 490 -11.10 -14.02 -5.50
CA ALA A 490 -12.11 -14.39 -6.50
C ALA A 490 -11.98 -13.60 -7.82
N GLU A 491 -11.68 -12.30 -7.77
CA GLU A 491 -11.53 -11.47 -8.97
C GLU A 491 -10.26 -11.82 -9.76
N VAL A 492 -9.13 -12.00 -9.07
CA VAL A 492 -7.88 -12.47 -9.70
C VAL A 492 -8.10 -13.84 -10.37
N ARG A 493 -8.88 -14.73 -9.73
CA ARG A 493 -9.25 -16.03 -10.31
C ARG A 493 -10.05 -15.88 -11.62
N LYS A 494 -11.03 -14.96 -11.66
CA LYS A 494 -11.81 -14.67 -12.86
C LYS A 494 -10.93 -14.10 -13.97
N THR A 495 -10.08 -13.13 -13.64
CA THR A 495 -9.12 -12.53 -14.57
C THR A 495 -8.17 -13.58 -15.17
N GLY A 496 -7.56 -14.43 -14.34
CA GLY A 496 -6.71 -15.52 -14.83
C GLY A 496 -7.45 -16.53 -15.71
N ASN A 497 -8.73 -16.81 -15.41
CA ASN A 497 -9.54 -17.67 -16.28
C ASN A 497 -9.84 -17.03 -17.63
N ALA A 498 -10.22 -15.75 -17.66
CA ALA A 498 -10.49 -15.00 -18.88
C ALA A 498 -9.23 -14.84 -19.75
N LYS A 499 -8.08 -14.45 -19.17
CA LYS A 499 -6.79 -14.38 -19.88
C LYS A 499 -6.37 -15.74 -20.46
N ALA A 500 -6.64 -16.85 -19.75
CA ALA A 500 -6.39 -18.19 -20.27
C ALA A 500 -7.24 -18.52 -21.50
N ILE A 501 -8.51 -18.10 -21.54
CA ILE A 501 -9.41 -18.27 -22.69
C ILE A 501 -8.89 -17.45 -23.88
N VAL A 502 -8.51 -16.19 -23.67
CA VAL A 502 -7.91 -15.33 -24.71
C VAL A 502 -6.68 -16.03 -25.33
N ALA A 503 -5.76 -16.54 -24.51
CA ALA A 503 -4.58 -17.24 -25.00
C ALA A 503 -4.93 -18.52 -25.80
N GLU A 504 -5.96 -19.27 -25.38
CA GLU A 504 -6.42 -20.44 -26.12
C GLU A 504 -7.02 -20.07 -27.48
N ILE A 505 -7.84 -19.02 -27.54
CA ILE A 505 -8.43 -18.54 -28.79
C ILE A 505 -7.33 -18.08 -29.74
N LEU A 506 -6.39 -17.26 -29.27
CA LEU A 506 -5.26 -16.78 -30.07
C LEU A 506 -4.40 -17.94 -30.59
N LYS A 507 -4.24 -19.01 -29.80
CA LYS A 507 -3.55 -20.22 -30.23
C LYS A 507 -4.27 -20.92 -31.39
N GLU A 508 -5.59 -21.10 -31.30
CA GLU A 508 -6.38 -21.73 -32.37
C GLU A 508 -6.35 -20.89 -33.66
N VAL A 509 -6.52 -19.56 -33.53
CA VAL A 509 -6.44 -18.61 -34.65
C VAL A 509 -5.07 -18.66 -35.32
N ALA A 510 -3.97 -18.62 -34.54
CA ALA A 510 -2.61 -18.69 -35.08
C ALA A 510 -2.28 -20.04 -35.73
N SER A 511 -2.98 -21.11 -35.34
CA SER A 511 -2.85 -22.43 -35.96
C SER A 511 -3.72 -22.64 -37.20
N GLY A 512 -4.62 -21.70 -37.50
CA GLY A 512 -5.57 -21.76 -38.62
C GLY A 512 -6.73 -22.75 -38.42
N SER A 513 -6.95 -23.25 -37.21
CA SER A 513 -8.02 -24.22 -36.93
C SER A 513 -9.41 -23.56 -36.83
N GLY A 514 -9.48 -22.34 -36.25
CA GLY A 514 -10.73 -21.65 -35.95
C GLY A 514 -11.69 -22.43 -35.06
N ALA A 515 -11.20 -23.45 -34.33
CA ALA A 515 -12.04 -24.34 -33.55
C ALA A 515 -12.60 -23.63 -32.32
N THR A 516 -13.90 -23.76 -32.07
CA THR A 516 -14.56 -23.27 -30.85
C THR A 516 -14.66 -24.38 -29.80
N LYS A 517 -14.40 -24.04 -28.54
CA LYS A 517 -14.54 -24.97 -27.41
C LYS A 517 -15.75 -24.60 -26.56
N GLU A 518 -16.44 -25.61 -26.05
CA GLU A 518 -17.61 -25.40 -25.17
C GLU A 518 -17.27 -24.62 -23.91
N SER A 519 -16.04 -24.75 -23.41
CA SER A 519 -15.55 -24.03 -22.23
C SER A 519 -15.41 -22.51 -22.39
N TRP A 520 -15.53 -21.99 -23.62
CA TRP A 520 -15.47 -20.56 -23.90
C TRP A 520 -16.84 -19.89 -23.87
N LYS A 521 -17.92 -20.67 -23.99
CA LYS A 521 -19.29 -20.13 -24.05
C LYS A 521 -19.74 -19.61 -22.70
N GLY A 522 -20.39 -18.45 -22.70
CA GLY A 522 -20.94 -17.84 -21.49
C GLY A 522 -19.93 -17.08 -20.62
N THR A 523 -18.67 -16.94 -21.06
CA THR A 523 -17.65 -16.11 -20.40
C THR A 523 -17.39 -14.78 -21.11
N SER A 524 -18.26 -14.40 -22.06
CA SER A 524 -18.02 -13.26 -22.97
C SER A 524 -17.83 -11.92 -22.25
N ALA A 525 -18.51 -11.67 -21.13
CA ALA A 525 -18.37 -10.43 -20.37
C ALA A 525 -16.99 -10.30 -19.70
N ASP A 526 -16.53 -11.37 -19.02
CA ASP A 526 -15.22 -11.38 -18.36
C ASP A 526 -14.08 -11.34 -19.40
N VAL A 527 -14.24 -12.08 -20.51
CA VAL A 527 -13.28 -12.05 -21.63
C VAL A 527 -13.23 -10.67 -22.26
N ALA A 528 -14.36 -10.01 -22.49
CA ALA A 528 -14.38 -8.66 -23.07
C ALA A 528 -13.67 -7.64 -22.18
N ARG A 529 -13.98 -7.63 -20.87
CA ARG A 529 -13.32 -6.74 -19.91
C ARG A 529 -11.81 -6.92 -19.89
N VAL A 530 -11.35 -8.17 -19.80
CA VAL A 530 -9.91 -8.47 -19.74
C VAL A 530 -9.23 -8.19 -21.08
N LEU A 531 -9.89 -8.46 -22.19
CA LEU A 531 -9.33 -8.20 -23.52
C LEU A 531 -9.16 -6.70 -23.80
N GLU A 532 -10.08 -5.86 -23.32
CA GLU A 532 -9.95 -4.40 -23.37
C GLU A 532 -8.69 -3.93 -22.63
N GLN A 533 -8.49 -4.40 -21.39
CA GLN A 533 -7.30 -4.12 -20.60
C GLN A 533 -6.02 -4.58 -21.32
N MET A 534 -5.98 -5.81 -21.84
CA MET A 534 -4.81 -6.36 -22.54
C MET A 534 -4.47 -5.59 -23.83
N VAL A 535 -5.43 -4.89 -24.41
CA VAL A 535 -5.21 -4.07 -25.62
C VAL A 535 -4.69 -2.70 -25.26
N GLU A 536 -5.16 -2.11 -24.16
CA GLU A 536 -4.63 -0.85 -23.63
C GLU A 536 -3.17 -1.02 -23.17
N GLU A 537 -2.85 -2.13 -22.50
CA GLU A 537 -1.48 -2.50 -22.09
C GLU A 537 -0.59 -2.97 -23.26
N GLY A 538 -1.09 -2.94 -24.50
CA GLY A 538 -0.36 -3.37 -25.68
C GLY A 538 -0.02 -4.87 -25.73
N ILE A 539 -0.51 -5.69 -24.80
CA ILE A 539 -0.26 -7.14 -24.77
C ILE A 539 -0.89 -7.83 -26.00
N VAL A 540 -2.10 -7.40 -26.38
CA VAL A 540 -2.84 -7.92 -27.54
C VAL A 540 -3.08 -6.78 -28.54
N GLY A 541 -2.88 -7.04 -29.84
CA GLY A 541 -3.17 -6.06 -30.88
C GLY A 541 -4.68 -5.84 -31.08
N ARG A 542 -5.10 -4.59 -31.30
CA ARG A 542 -6.51 -4.18 -31.53
C ARG A 542 -7.18 -4.99 -32.65
N GLU A 543 -6.42 -5.38 -33.65
CA GLU A 543 -6.87 -6.19 -34.78
C GLU A 543 -7.35 -7.60 -34.40
N ASN A 544 -6.97 -8.10 -33.22
CA ASN A 544 -7.36 -9.43 -32.75
C ASN A 544 -8.65 -9.42 -31.91
N VAL A 545 -9.14 -8.25 -31.52
CA VAL A 545 -10.24 -8.10 -30.54
C VAL A 545 -11.53 -8.71 -31.04
N GLU A 546 -11.98 -8.31 -32.24
CA GLU A 546 -13.24 -8.79 -32.81
C GLU A 546 -13.24 -10.31 -33.03
N GLY A 547 -12.12 -10.86 -33.48
CA GLY A 547 -11.95 -12.30 -33.69
C GLY A 547 -11.99 -13.10 -32.39
N VAL A 548 -11.38 -12.58 -31.32
CA VAL A 548 -11.42 -13.22 -30.00
C VAL A 548 -12.83 -13.18 -29.42
N LEU A 549 -13.51 -12.02 -29.48
CA LEU A 549 -14.87 -11.88 -28.96
C LEU A 549 -15.88 -12.76 -29.71
N ALA A 550 -15.77 -12.87 -31.03
CA ALA A 550 -16.66 -13.71 -31.82
C ALA A 550 -16.56 -15.20 -31.46
N LEU A 551 -15.37 -15.67 -31.06
CA LEU A 551 -15.15 -17.07 -30.65
C LEU A 551 -15.48 -17.33 -29.16
N ALA A 552 -15.60 -16.27 -28.36
CA ALA A 552 -15.96 -16.33 -26.94
C ALA A 552 -17.48 -16.14 -26.66
N GLN A 553 -18.27 -15.86 -27.70
CA GLN A 553 -19.74 -15.89 -27.68
C GLN A 553 -20.25 -17.34 -27.73
#